data_AF-A0A3C0QJI0-F1
#
_entry.id   AF-A0A3C0QJI0-F1
#
_cell.length_a   1.000
_cell.length_b   1.000
_cell.length_c   1.000
_cell.angle_alpha   90.00
_cell.angle_beta   90.00
_cell.angle_gamma   90.00
#
_symmetry.space_group_name_H-M   'P 1'
#
loop_
_entity.id
_entity.type
_entity.pdbx_description
1 polymer ?
#
loop_
_entity_poly.entity_id
_entity_poly.type
_entity_poly.pdbx_seq_one_letter_code
_entity_poly.pdbx_strand_id
1 'polypeptide(L)'
;MNNPGKEDGPFEKENNSEDSYFKDNKTAEYPIIKRRSVEKERLAKEIAKELDDDHSPGAFRSIVDKIPEQQIRIFFSIIKDTHLTGKIKRNKGAIYITC
;
A
#
# COMPACT_ATOMS: atom_id res chain seq x y z
N MET A 1 31.01 -9.62 44.65
CA MET A 1 31.75 -9.33 43.40
C MET A 1 30.95 -9.90 42.23
N ASN A 2 30.53 -9.01 41.32
CA ASN A 2 30.27 -9.16 39.87
C ASN A 2 29.12 -10.07 39.30
N ASN A 3 28.22 -9.39 38.57
CA ASN A 3 27.27 -9.76 37.48
C ASN A 3 27.94 -10.49 36.26
N PRO A 4 27.26 -10.75 35.10
CA PRO A 4 25.89 -11.22 34.73
C PRO A 4 25.90 -12.29 33.58
N GLY A 5 24.75 -12.76 33.09
CA GLY A 5 24.67 -13.46 31.78
C GLY A 5 23.28 -13.93 31.38
N LYS A 6 22.73 -13.37 30.28
CA LYS A 6 21.43 -13.66 29.66
C LYS A 6 21.59 -14.78 28.63
N GLU A 7 20.68 -15.76 28.58
CA GLU A 7 20.31 -16.46 27.34
C GLU A 7 18.84 -16.93 27.48
N ASP A 8 17.91 -16.21 26.85
CA ASP A 8 16.52 -16.64 26.68
C ASP A 8 16.35 -17.23 25.28
N GLY A 9 15.87 -18.46 25.22
CA GLY A 9 15.27 -19.06 24.03
C GLY A 9 15.01 -20.56 24.21
N PRO A 10 14.12 -21.19 23.41
CA PRO A 10 12.95 -20.66 22.72
C PRO A 10 11.64 -21.19 23.35
N PHE A 11 10.60 -20.34 23.34
CA PHE A 11 9.26 -20.64 23.85
C PHE A 11 8.63 -21.83 23.13
N GLU A 12 8.05 -22.70 23.95
CA GLU A 12 7.53 -24.02 23.63
C GLU A 12 6.30 -23.96 22.71
N LYS A 13 6.24 -24.97 21.84
CA LYS A 13 5.03 -25.40 21.14
C LYS A 13 4.05 -26.00 22.15
N GLU A 14 2.76 -25.75 21.90
CA GLU A 14 1.57 -26.62 22.07
C GLU A 14 0.36 -25.69 22.28
N ASN A 15 -0.77 -25.85 21.59
CA ASN A 15 -1.75 -26.93 21.69
C ASN A 15 -2.62 -26.87 20.41
N ASN A 16 -2.72 -27.93 19.59
CA ASN A 16 -3.53 -29.15 19.72
C ASN A 16 -5.04 -28.98 19.53
N SER A 17 -5.60 -30.03 18.91
CA SER A 17 -7.02 -30.41 18.79
C SER A 17 -7.78 -29.72 17.65
N GLU A 18 -8.49 -30.40 16.74
CA GLU A 18 -8.83 -31.82 16.61
C GLU A 18 -9.28 -32.09 15.17
N ASP A 19 -9.28 -33.37 14.83
CA ASP A 19 -9.79 -33.95 13.60
C ASP A 19 -11.14 -33.36 13.13
N SER A 20 -11.39 -33.34 11.82
CA SER A 20 -12.49 -34.13 11.24
C SER A 20 -12.90 -33.73 9.81
N TYR A 21 -13.17 -34.77 9.02
CA TYR A 21 -13.94 -34.79 7.76
C TYR A 21 -13.54 -33.82 6.64
N PHE A 22 -12.66 -34.28 5.74
CA PHE A 22 -12.74 -33.87 4.35
C PHE A 22 -14.08 -34.35 3.76
N LYS A 23 -15.08 -33.47 3.78
CA LYS A 23 -16.25 -33.53 2.91
C LYS A 23 -16.09 -32.49 1.82
N ASP A 24 -16.24 -32.95 0.58
CA ASP A 24 -16.13 -32.18 -0.66
C ASP A 24 -16.87 -30.84 -0.59
N ASN A 25 -16.14 -29.74 -0.79
CA ASN A 25 -16.74 -28.44 -1.04
C ASN A 25 -15.83 -27.60 -1.95
N LYS A 26 -16.16 -27.64 -3.25
CA LYS A 26 -15.90 -26.62 -4.28
C LYS A 26 -14.79 -25.63 -3.92
N THR A 27 -13.61 -25.83 -4.49
CA THR A 27 -12.48 -24.90 -4.45
C THR A 27 -12.95 -23.51 -4.92
N ALA A 28 -13.38 -22.68 -3.98
CA ALA A 28 -13.45 -21.25 -4.19
C ALA A 28 -11.99 -20.80 -4.32
N GLU A 29 -11.57 -20.51 -5.55
CA GLU A 29 -10.29 -19.86 -5.81
C GLU A 29 -10.31 -18.50 -5.10
N TYR A 30 -9.75 -18.46 -3.89
CA TYR A 30 -9.49 -17.20 -3.22
C TYR A 30 -8.48 -16.45 -4.09
N PRO A 31 -8.75 -15.21 -4.50
CA PRO A 31 -7.81 -14.45 -5.30
C PRO A 31 -6.50 -14.38 -4.52
N ILE A 32 -5.42 -14.91 -5.10
CA ILE A 32 -4.09 -14.86 -4.51
C ILE A 32 -3.76 -13.38 -4.30
N ILE A 33 -3.76 -12.95 -3.04
CA ILE A 33 -3.38 -11.59 -2.65
C ILE A 33 -1.88 -11.50 -2.92
N LYS A 34 -1.51 -11.06 -4.13
CA LYS A 34 -0.12 -10.73 -4.45
C LYS A 34 0.33 -9.66 -3.46
N ARG A 35 1.27 -10.02 -2.58
CA ARG A 35 1.92 -9.06 -1.69
C ARG A 35 2.58 -7.98 -2.54
N ARG A 36 2.24 -6.71 -2.28
CA ARG A 36 2.83 -5.56 -2.97
C ARG A 36 4.31 -5.47 -2.64
N SER A 37 5.13 -5.08 -3.61
CA SER A 37 6.56 -4.86 -3.36
C SER A 37 6.78 -3.68 -2.41
N VAL A 38 7.87 -3.74 -1.64
CA VAL A 38 8.28 -2.66 -0.72
C VAL A 38 8.43 -1.33 -1.46
N GLU A 39 8.93 -1.37 -2.69
CA GLU A 39 9.12 -0.21 -3.57
C GLU A 39 7.79 0.46 -3.93
N LYS A 40 6.79 -0.31 -4.36
CA LYS A 40 5.46 0.23 -4.66
C LYS A 40 4.76 0.80 -3.43
N GLU A 41 4.90 0.14 -2.28
CA GLU A 41 4.35 0.65 -1.02
C GLU A 41 5.04 1.96 -0.59
N ARG A 42 6.35 2.07 -0.80
CA ARG A 42 7.10 3.32 -0.56
C ARG A 42 6.62 4.44 -1.49
N LEU A 43 6.45 4.16 -2.78
CA LEU A 43 5.96 5.13 -3.75
C LEU A 43 4.54 5.61 -3.41
N ALA A 44 3.65 4.70 -3.00
CA ALA A 44 2.31 5.08 -2.57
C ALA A 44 2.32 6.03 -1.35
N LYS A 45 3.23 5.80 -0.40
CA LYS A 45 3.43 6.71 0.75
C LYS A 45 4.05 8.05 0.35
N GLU A 46 4.98 8.05 -0.61
CA GLU A 46 5.56 9.28 -1.16
C GLU A 46 4.47 10.14 -1.81
N ILE A 47 3.60 9.54 -2.62
CA ILE A 47 2.45 10.20 -3.23
C ILE A 47 1.51 10.79 -2.17
N ALA A 48 1.12 9.97 -1.19
CA ALA A 48 0.22 10.40 -0.10
C ALA A 48 0.78 11.62 0.63
N LYS A 49 2.08 11.61 0.94
CA LYS A 49 2.77 12.72 1.59
C LYS A 49 2.85 13.96 0.70
N GLU A 50 3.15 13.79 -0.58
CA GLU A 50 3.27 14.89 -1.54
C GLU A 50 1.93 15.60 -1.78
N LEU A 51 0.83 14.85 -1.74
CA LEU A 51 -0.54 15.36 -1.88
C LEU A 51 -1.20 15.76 -0.57
N ASP A 52 -0.51 15.57 0.56
CA ASP A 52 -1.06 15.77 1.92
C ASP A 52 -2.39 15.01 2.14
N ASP A 53 -2.47 13.77 1.64
CA ASP A 53 -3.65 12.89 1.75
C ASP A 53 -3.28 11.57 2.46
N ASP A 54 -3.63 11.48 3.73
CA ASP A 54 -3.48 10.27 4.57
C ASP A 54 -4.75 9.41 4.64
N HIS A 55 -5.85 9.86 4.03
CA HIS A 55 -7.15 9.19 4.05
C HIS A 55 -7.34 8.22 2.88
N SER A 56 -6.57 8.38 1.80
CA SER A 56 -6.71 7.58 0.58
C SER A 56 -5.54 6.62 0.25
N PRO A 57 -4.85 5.97 1.21
CA PRO A 57 -3.67 5.15 0.91
C PRO A 57 -3.99 3.97 -0.02
N GLY A 58 -5.22 3.44 0.04
CA GLY A 58 -5.69 2.39 -0.86
C GLY A 58 -5.78 2.82 -2.32
N ALA A 59 -6.10 4.10 -2.58
CA ALA A 59 -6.17 4.65 -3.93
C ALA A 59 -4.77 4.75 -4.54
N PHE A 60 -3.80 5.30 -3.80
CA PHE A 60 -2.41 5.41 -4.26
C PHE A 60 -1.76 4.05 -4.49
N ARG A 61 -2.02 3.10 -3.59
CA ARG A 61 -1.65 1.68 -3.76
C ARG A 61 -2.19 1.09 -5.06
N SER A 62 -3.46 1.38 -5.39
CA SER A 62 -4.08 0.91 -6.64
C SER A 62 -3.45 1.57 -7.87
N ILE A 63 -3.02 2.83 -7.76
CA ILE A 63 -2.36 3.58 -8.83
C ILE A 63 -0.96 3.00 -9.10
N VAL A 64 -0.11 2.86 -8.09
CA VAL A 64 1.26 2.30 -8.24
C VAL A 64 1.26 0.83 -8.70
N ASP A 65 0.17 0.12 -8.45
CA ASP A 65 0.01 -1.24 -8.96
C ASP A 65 -0.20 -1.28 -10.46
N LYS A 66 -0.92 -0.29 -11.01
CA LYS A 66 -1.35 -0.24 -12.42
C LYS A 66 -0.46 0.62 -13.31
N ILE A 67 0.18 1.65 -12.75
CA ILE A 67 0.92 2.67 -13.51
C ILE A 67 2.41 2.57 -13.17
N PRO A 68 3.32 2.57 -14.17
CA PRO A 68 4.76 2.63 -13.93
C PRO A 68 5.18 3.89 -13.18
N GLU A 69 6.14 3.76 -12.28
CA GLU A 69 6.65 4.88 -11.46
C GLU A 69 7.08 6.08 -12.30
N GLN A 70 7.80 5.86 -13.40
CA GLN A 70 8.25 6.94 -14.27
C GLN A 70 7.06 7.77 -14.82
N GLN A 71 5.97 7.11 -15.19
CA GLN A 71 4.77 7.82 -15.67
C GLN A 71 4.10 8.61 -14.56
N ILE A 72 4.01 8.03 -13.35
CA ILE A 72 3.53 8.73 -12.16
C ILE A 72 4.35 10.01 -11.93
N ARG A 73 5.68 9.92 -11.93
CA ARG A 73 6.57 11.08 -11.74
C ARG A 73 6.37 12.16 -12.82
N ILE A 74 6.19 11.77 -14.07
CA ILE A 74 5.86 12.70 -15.16
C ILE A 74 4.54 13.41 -14.90
N PHE A 75 3.48 12.68 -14.51
CA PHE A 75 2.19 13.29 -14.19
C PHE A 75 2.29 14.29 -13.04
N PHE A 76 3.03 13.95 -11.98
CA PHE A 76 3.28 14.87 -10.87
C PHE A 76 4.02 16.13 -11.33
N SER A 77 5.04 16.00 -12.18
CA SER A 77 5.74 17.17 -12.75
C SER A 77 4.79 18.07 -13.52
N ILE A 78 3.95 17.49 -14.41
CA ILE A 78 2.98 18.25 -15.19
C ILE A 78 1.96 18.96 -14.29
N ILE A 79 1.46 18.28 -13.25
CA ILE A 79 0.50 18.86 -12.31
C ILE A 79 1.13 20.04 -11.55
N LYS A 80 2.37 19.88 -11.07
CA LYS A 80 3.13 20.95 -10.39
C LYS A 80 3.36 22.15 -11.31
N ASP A 81 3.83 21.90 -12.54
CA ASP A 81 4.06 22.95 -13.53
C ASP A 81 2.74 23.67 -13.89
N THR A 82 1.64 22.93 -13.97
CA THR A 82 0.30 23.51 -14.23
C THR A 82 -0.19 24.36 -13.07
N HIS A 83 0.04 23.92 -11.83
CA HIS A 83 -0.28 24.68 -10.62
C HIS A 83 0.52 26.00 -10.57
N LEU A 84 1.84 25.92 -10.81
CA LEU A 84 2.73 27.10 -10.84
C LEU A 84 2.38 28.10 -11.94
N THR A 85 2.04 27.60 -13.13
CA THR A 85 1.68 28.46 -14.28
C THR A 85 0.26 29.01 -14.20
N GLY A 86 -0.54 28.61 -13.20
CA GLY A 86 -1.93 29.02 -13.04
C GLY A 86 -2.86 28.55 -14.17
N LYS A 87 -2.39 27.69 -15.09
CA LYS A 87 -3.14 27.18 -16.23
C LYS A 87 -4.00 25.97 -15.86
N ILE A 88 -4.63 26.00 -14.69
CA ILE A 88 -5.62 24.98 -14.31
C ILE A 88 -6.86 25.23 -15.19
N LYS A 89 -6.96 24.48 -16.29
CA LYS A 89 -8.15 24.49 -17.12
C LYS A 89 -9.30 23.94 -16.25
N ARG A 90 -10.24 24.80 -15.86
CA ARG A 90 -11.47 24.45 -15.13
C ARG A 90 -12.31 23.49 -15.99
N ASN A 91 -11.94 22.22 -16.00
CA ASN A 91 -12.78 21.14 -16.51
C ASN A 91 -13.51 20.51 -15.31
N LYS A 92 -14.61 19.80 -15.57
CA LYS A 92 -15.46 19.21 -14.51
C LYS A 92 -14.69 18.26 -13.58
N GLY A 93 -13.60 17.64 -14.04
CA GLY A 93 -12.75 16.77 -13.22
C GLY A 93 -11.82 17.53 -12.26
N ALA A 94 -11.31 18.69 -12.68
CA ALA A 94 -10.44 19.52 -11.85
C ALA A 94 -11.19 20.18 -10.66
N ILE A 95 -12.49 20.43 -10.81
CA ILE A 95 -13.34 21.01 -9.74
C ILE A 95 -13.47 20.06 -8.55
N TYR A 96 -13.36 18.74 -8.76
CA TYR A 96 -13.51 17.76 -7.69
C TYR A 96 -12.39 17.83 -6.63
N ILE A 97 -11.24 18.43 -6.97
CA ILE A 97 -10.08 18.57 -6.06
C ILE A 97 -10.17 19.88 -5.24
N THR A 98 -11.12 20.77 -5.56
CA THR A 98 -11.24 22.10 -4.93
C THR A 98 -12.42 22.24 -3.95
N CYS A 99 -12.98 21.13 -3.46
CA CYS A 99 -14.09 21.13 -2.50
C CYS A 99 -13.60 20.86 -1.07
#